data_AF-A0AAZ1XCC8-F1
#
_entry.id   AF-A0AAZ1XCC8-F1
#
_cell.length_a   1.000
_cell.length_b   1.000
_cell.length_c   1.000
_cell.angle_alpha   90.00
_cell.angle_beta   90.00
_cell.angle_gamma   90.00
#
_symmetry.space_group_name_H-M   'P 1'
#
loop_
_entity.id
_entity.type
_entity.pdbx_description
1 polymer ?
#
loop_
_entity_poly.entity_id
_entity_poly.type
_entity_poly.pdbx_seq_one_letter_code
_entity_poly.pdbx_strand_id
1 'polypeptide(L)'
;MAGITARYVLVTLEKEQLQNRTNKLINIYSHLEEKVFDDNSQLQSSYDALTKNYSQLKANLKVMEANNNHLQEEVKQLKDKIETLTQKKLQFNTRKSPEEWIRFASNSYFKSTERKTWSDSRRDCQDKGADLVMINSKEEQQFVSELNMGGESWIGLQAIKKRISRFVFKWEWRWMNGSPLQETFWAPGQEDASPDYNAACCDINGKWIKRYGSKTFICEK
;
A
#
# COMPACT_ATOMS: atom_id res chain seq x y z
N MET A 1 90.11 45.60 50.98
CA MET A 1 89.73 45.45 49.57
C MET A 1 88.99 44.14 49.27
N ALA A 2 89.42 42.97 49.76
CA ALA A 2 88.80 41.67 49.43
C ALA A 2 87.29 41.52 49.76
N GLY A 3 86.78 42.13 50.83
CA GLY A 3 85.36 42.03 51.22
C GLY A 3 84.39 42.80 50.30
N ILE A 4 84.87 43.83 49.59
CA ILE A 4 84.06 44.63 48.66
C ILE A 4 83.91 43.89 47.33
N THR A 5 85.00 43.27 46.84
CA THR A 5 85.01 42.49 45.60
C THR A 5 84.11 41.25 45.68
N ALA A 6 84.09 40.54 46.81
CA ALA A 6 83.23 39.37 46.99
C ALA A 6 81.73 39.72 46.98
N ARG A 7 81.33 40.83 47.63
CA ARG A 7 79.94 41.32 47.58
C ARG A 7 79.53 41.75 46.18
N TYR A 8 80.43 42.43 45.46
CA TYR A 8 80.18 42.84 44.09
C TYR A 8 79.89 41.64 43.18
N VAL A 9 80.71 40.57 43.28
CA VAL A 9 80.53 39.33 42.51
C VAL A 9 79.20 38.65 42.82
N LEU A 10 78.82 38.54 44.10
CA LEU A 10 77.54 37.95 44.52
C LEU A 10 76.34 38.70 43.92
N VAL A 11 76.34 40.03 43.99
CA VAL A 11 75.27 40.88 43.47
C VAL A 11 75.14 40.74 41.94
N THR A 12 76.26 40.62 41.21
CA THR A 12 76.23 40.32 39.77
C THR A 12 75.62 38.95 39.44
N LEU A 13 75.93 37.92 40.25
CA LEU A 13 75.38 36.58 40.04
C LEU A 13 73.87 36.53 40.30
N GLU A 14 73.41 37.20 41.37
CA GLU A 14 71.99 37.37 41.69
C GLU A 14 71.26 38.14 40.58
N LYS A 15 71.89 39.18 40.03
CA LYS A 15 71.37 39.93 38.89
C LYS A 15 71.21 39.05 37.65
N GLU A 16 72.20 38.23 37.30
CA GLU A 16 72.11 37.30 36.16
C GLU A 16 71.01 36.24 36.36
N GLN A 17 70.89 35.68 37.56
CA GLN A 17 69.82 34.74 37.88
C GLN A 17 68.44 35.38 37.79
N LEU A 18 68.28 36.60 38.30
CA LEU A 18 67.05 37.38 38.17
C LEU A 18 66.74 37.64 36.69
N GLN A 19 67.73 38.01 35.90
CA GLN A 19 67.56 38.30 34.48
C GLN A 19 67.13 37.06 33.68
N ASN A 20 67.69 35.89 33.98
CA ASN A 20 67.27 34.62 33.38
C ASN A 20 65.83 34.24 33.80
N ARG A 21 65.47 34.44 35.08
CA ARG A 21 64.09 34.23 35.56
C ARG A 21 63.09 35.14 34.85
N THR A 22 63.43 36.41 34.68
CA THR A 22 62.60 37.38 33.96
C THR A 22 62.42 36.97 32.50
N ASN A 23 63.49 36.57 31.80
CA ASN A 23 63.39 36.12 30.41
C ASN A 23 62.51 34.87 30.25
N LYS A 24 62.61 33.91 31.18
CA LYS A 24 61.71 32.74 31.19
C LYS A 24 60.25 33.15 31.40
N LEU A 25 60.01 34.09 32.32
CA LEU A 25 58.66 34.58 32.61
C LEU A 25 58.06 35.30 31.39
N ILE A 26 58.84 36.15 30.71
CA ILE A 26 58.43 36.85 29.49
C ILE A 26 58.03 35.85 28.40
N ASN A 27 58.83 34.81 28.16
CA ASN A 27 58.53 33.82 27.13
C ASN A 27 57.28 32.98 27.45
N ILE A 28 57.09 32.61 28.72
CA ILE A 28 55.87 31.93 29.16
C ILE A 28 54.65 32.85 28.94
N TYR A 29 54.78 34.12 29.30
CA TYR A 29 53.70 35.09 29.16
C TYR A 29 53.32 35.32 27.69
N SER A 30 54.29 35.51 26.79
CA SER A 30 54.01 35.67 25.35
C SER A 30 53.32 34.45 24.74
N HIS A 31 53.73 33.23 25.14
CA HIS A 31 53.10 32.02 24.64
C HIS A 31 51.67 31.84 25.18
N LEU A 32 51.42 32.25 26.42
CA LEU A 32 50.07 32.26 26.99
C LEU A 32 49.17 33.27 26.27
N GLU A 33 49.67 34.46 25.93
CA GLU A 33 48.92 35.45 25.17
C GLU A 33 48.54 34.94 23.78
N GLU A 34 49.48 34.32 23.06
CA GLU A 34 49.22 33.70 21.75
C GLU A 34 48.17 32.60 21.86
N LYS A 35 48.30 31.70 22.85
CA LYS A 35 47.32 30.63 23.06
C LYS A 35 45.92 31.16 23.38
N VAL A 36 45.81 32.18 24.23
CA VAL A 36 44.52 32.82 24.55
C VAL A 36 43.91 33.47 23.32
N PHE A 37 44.73 34.08 22.47
CA PHE A 37 44.28 34.67 21.22
C PHE A 37 43.72 33.60 20.26
N ASP A 38 44.44 32.50 20.09
CA ASP A 38 44.02 31.39 19.22
C ASP A 38 42.75 30.71 19.72
N ASP A 39 42.67 30.40 21.03
CA ASP A 39 41.50 29.79 21.66
C ASP A 39 40.26 30.68 21.49
N ASN A 40 40.40 32.01 21.64
CA ASN A 40 39.31 32.97 21.42
C ASN A 40 38.87 33.03 19.96
N SER A 41 39.82 32.99 19.01
CA SER A 41 39.51 32.99 17.58
C SER A 41 38.75 31.72 17.15
N GLN A 42 39.16 30.56 17.68
CA GLN A 42 38.44 29.30 17.47
C GLN A 42 37.05 29.33 18.09
N LEU A 43 36.91 29.85 19.30
CA LEU A 43 35.63 29.97 19.99
C LEU A 43 34.66 30.87 19.20
N GLN A 44 35.16 31.99 18.68
CA GLN A 44 34.37 32.90 17.84
C GLN A 44 33.87 32.21 16.58
N SER A 45 34.75 31.48 15.88
CA SER A 45 34.40 30.73 14.67
C SER A 45 33.32 29.67 14.95
N SER A 46 33.42 28.97 16.09
CA SER A 46 32.44 27.99 16.52
C SER A 46 31.07 28.64 16.85
N TYR A 47 31.09 29.80 17.51
CA TYR A 47 29.89 30.57 17.82
C TYR A 47 29.15 31.03 16.56
N ASP A 48 29.88 31.53 15.57
CA ASP A 48 29.29 31.97 14.29
C ASP A 48 28.68 30.80 13.51
N ALA A 49 29.37 29.66 13.50
CA ALA A 49 28.86 28.43 12.89
C ALA A 49 27.58 27.93 13.59
N LEU A 50 27.55 27.95 14.93
CA LEU A 50 26.37 27.55 15.70
C LEU A 50 25.19 28.49 15.46
N THR A 51 25.45 29.79 15.37
CA THR A 51 24.43 30.82 15.08
C THR A 51 23.81 30.60 13.70
N LYS A 52 24.63 30.27 12.70
CA LYS A 52 24.15 29.93 11.35
C LYS A 52 23.33 28.64 11.33
N ASN A 53 23.77 27.61 12.03
CA ASN A 53 23.04 26.35 12.13
C ASN A 53 21.69 26.55 12.83
N TYR A 54 21.65 27.35 13.89
CA TYR A 54 20.43 27.69 14.61
C TYR A 54 19.42 28.43 13.72
N SER A 55 19.87 29.44 12.96
CA SER A 55 18.99 30.18 12.05
C SER A 55 18.44 29.30 10.93
N GLN A 56 19.26 28.40 10.39
CA GLN A 56 18.82 27.41 9.40
C GLN A 56 17.80 26.43 9.99
N LEU A 57 18.04 25.91 11.19
CA LEU A 57 17.12 24.99 11.86
C LEU A 57 15.76 25.65 12.11
N LYS A 58 15.76 26.92 12.53
CA LYS A 58 14.55 27.71 12.73
C LYS A 58 13.77 27.91 11.42
N ALA A 59 14.46 28.17 10.31
CA ALA A 59 13.82 28.28 8.98
C ALA A 59 13.20 26.95 8.54
N ASN A 60 13.93 25.84 8.71
CA ASN A 60 13.45 24.50 8.38
C ASN A 60 12.21 24.11 9.19
N LEU A 61 12.17 24.47 10.48
CA LEU A 61 11.01 24.20 11.33
C LEU A 61 9.75 24.92 10.83
N LYS A 62 9.87 26.19 10.42
CA LYS A 62 8.76 26.95 9.85
C LYS A 62 8.24 26.35 8.54
N VAL A 63 9.14 25.86 7.68
CA VAL A 63 8.75 25.15 6.44
C VAL A 63 8.02 23.86 6.77
N MET A 64 8.49 23.10 7.76
CA MET A 64 7.87 21.86 8.19
C MET A 64 6.47 22.07 8.76
N GLU A 65 6.26 23.14 9.53
CA GLU A 65 4.94 23.55 10.03
C GLU A 65 3.97 23.86 8.88
N ALA A 66 4.42 24.59 7.86
CA ALA A 66 3.60 24.88 6.68
C ALA A 66 3.21 23.60 5.92
N ASN A 67 4.15 22.68 5.73
CA ASN A 67 3.90 21.40 5.08
C ASN A 67 2.91 20.54 5.88
N ASN A 68 3.05 20.49 7.21
CA ASN A 68 2.13 19.75 8.06
C ASN A 68 0.70 20.30 7.96
N ASN A 69 0.52 21.62 7.94
CA ASN A 69 -0.79 22.22 7.76
C ASN A 69 -1.40 21.91 6.39
N HIS A 70 -0.58 21.92 5.33
CA HIS A 70 -1.03 21.54 3.98
C HIS A 70 -1.49 20.09 3.91
N LEU A 71 -0.71 19.15 4.47
CA LEU A 71 -1.07 17.73 4.53
C LEU A 71 -2.35 17.49 5.33
N GLN A 72 -2.57 18.24 6.42
CA GLN A 72 -3.81 18.15 7.19
C GLN A 72 -5.04 18.55 6.35
N GLU A 73 -4.91 19.57 5.51
CA GLU A 73 -5.98 20.00 4.61
C GLU A 73 -6.25 18.97 3.50
N GLU A 74 -5.21 18.38 2.89
CA GLU A 74 -5.38 17.31 1.91
C GLU A 74 -6.08 16.09 2.52
N VAL A 75 -5.68 15.67 3.72
CA VAL A 75 -6.33 14.57 4.45
C VAL A 75 -7.81 14.86 4.70
N LYS A 76 -8.16 16.11 5.04
CA LYS A 76 -9.54 16.53 5.23
C LYS A 76 -10.35 16.43 3.94
N GLN A 77 -9.82 16.95 2.84
CA GLN A 77 -10.48 16.88 1.53
C GLN A 77 -10.71 15.43 1.06
N LEU A 78 -9.73 14.56 1.28
CA LEU A 78 -9.88 13.14 0.96
C LEU A 78 -10.96 12.46 1.81
N LYS A 79 -11.04 12.79 3.11
CA LYS A 79 -12.11 12.28 3.98
C LYS A 79 -13.49 12.69 3.48
N ASP A 80 -13.69 13.98 3.17
CA ASP A 80 -14.97 14.49 2.66
C ASP A 80 -15.36 13.82 1.34
N LYS A 81 -14.38 13.58 0.46
CA LYS A 81 -14.59 12.86 -0.80
C LYS A 81 -14.98 11.40 -0.57
N ILE A 82 -14.33 10.70 0.36
CA ILE A 82 -14.66 9.31 0.74
C ILE A 82 -16.08 9.24 1.32
N GLU A 83 -16.45 10.17 2.19
CA GLU A 83 -17.80 10.23 2.76
C GLU A 83 -18.85 10.45 1.66
N THR A 84 -18.60 11.40 0.75
CA THR A 84 -19.47 11.66 -0.40
C THR A 84 -19.63 10.42 -1.30
N LEU A 85 -18.52 9.73 -1.59
CA LEU A 85 -18.56 8.51 -2.40
C LEU A 85 -19.28 7.36 -1.69
N THR A 86 -19.10 7.24 -0.37
CA THR A 86 -19.82 6.28 0.47
C THR A 86 -21.32 6.54 0.45
N GLN A 87 -21.74 7.81 0.59
CA GLN A 87 -23.14 8.21 0.50
C GLN A 87 -23.72 7.97 -0.89
N LYS A 88 -22.98 8.28 -1.95
CA LYS A 88 -23.40 7.96 -3.34
C LYS A 88 -23.54 6.46 -3.56
N LYS A 89 -22.63 5.64 -3.02
CA LYS A 89 -22.71 4.18 -3.07
C LYS A 89 -23.93 3.65 -2.30
N LEU A 90 -24.22 4.20 -1.13
CA LEU A 90 -25.41 3.87 -0.36
C LEU A 90 -26.69 4.25 -1.10
N GLN A 91 -26.77 5.45 -1.71
CA GLN A 91 -27.92 5.87 -2.50
C GLN A 91 -28.11 5.04 -3.78
N PHE A 92 -27.02 4.60 -4.41
CA PHE A 92 -27.06 3.62 -5.50
C PHE A 92 -27.54 2.25 -5.02
N ASN A 93 -27.25 1.87 -3.79
CA ASN A 93 -27.71 0.62 -3.18
C ASN A 93 -29.16 0.69 -2.66
N THR A 94 -29.66 1.85 -2.22
CA THR A 94 -31.03 2.04 -1.70
C THR A 94 -32.06 2.42 -2.77
N ARG A 95 -31.62 2.84 -3.97
CA ARG A 95 -32.51 3.03 -5.14
C ARG A 95 -32.71 1.76 -5.96
N LYS A 96 -31.95 0.69 -5.69
CA LYS A 96 -32.18 -0.61 -6.32
C LYS A 96 -33.44 -1.25 -5.74
N SER A 97 -34.52 -1.14 -6.50
CA SER A 97 -35.62 -2.11 -6.43
C SER A 97 -35.04 -3.53 -6.56
N PRO A 98 -35.64 -4.58 -5.96
CA PRO A 98 -35.01 -5.92 -5.83
C PRO A 98 -34.67 -6.65 -7.14
N GLU A 99 -34.90 -6.06 -8.31
CA GLU A 99 -34.84 -6.72 -9.63
C GLU A 99 -34.16 -5.87 -10.72
N GLU A 100 -33.26 -4.94 -10.37
CA GLU A 100 -32.56 -4.16 -11.40
C GLU A 100 -31.47 -4.97 -12.11
N TRP A 101 -31.71 -5.23 -13.38
CA TRP A 101 -30.76 -5.80 -14.33
C TRP A 101 -29.72 -4.74 -14.75
N ILE A 102 -28.44 -5.10 -14.71
CA ILE A 102 -27.32 -4.26 -15.13
C ILE A 102 -26.96 -4.62 -16.56
N ARG A 103 -26.88 -3.63 -17.45
CA ARG A 103 -26.49 -3.85 -18.84
C ARG A 103 -24.98 -3.84 -19.01
N PHE A 104 -24.47 -4.81 -19.78
CA PHE A 104 -23.11 -4.82 -20.29
C PHE A 104 -23.15 -5.33 -21.73
N ALA A 105 -22.58 -4.57 -22.65
CA ALA A 105 -22.72 -4.78 -24.09
C ALA A 105 -24.22 -4.96 -24.52
N SER A 106 -24.53 -6.09 -25.15
CA SER A 106 -25.86 -6.42 -25.65
C SER A 106 -26.73 -7.18 -24.64
N ASN A 107 -26.16 -7.63 -23.52
CA ASN A 107 -26.84 -8.49 -22.56
C ASN A 107 -27.19 -7.74 -21.28
N SER A 108 -28.12 -8.30 -20.52
CA SER A 108 -28.50 -7.78 -19.21
C SER A 108 -28.22 -8.82 -18.13
N TYR A 109 -27.64 -8.39 -17.01
CA TYR A 109 -27.18 -9.27 -15.94
C TYR A 109 -27.87 -8.95 -14.62
N PHE A 110 -28.20 -9.98 -13.84
CA PHE A 110 -28.76 -9.82 -12.50
C PHE A 110 -27.89 -10.56 -11.49
N LYS A 111 -27.60 -9.91 -10.35
CA LYS A 111 -26.80 -10.47 -9.26
C LYS A 111 -27.70 -10.72 -8.07
N SER A 112 -27.79 -11.97 -7.61
CA SER A 112 -28.57 -12.29 -6.42
C SER A 112 -27.91 -11.78 -5.13
N THR A 113 -28.74 -11.43 -4.15
CA THR A 113 -28.33 -11.24 -2.75
C THR A 113 -28.51 -12.53 -1.94
N GLU A 114 -29.42 -13.40 -2.37
CA GLU A 114 -29.68 -14.70 -1.75
C GLU A 114 -28.67 -15.76 -2.18
N ARG A 115 -28.36 -16.67 -1.25
CA ARG A 115 -27.49 -17.83 -1.50
C ARG A 115 -28.31 -19.08 -1.74
N LYS A 116 -28.14 -19.70 -2.91
CA LYS A 116 -28.88 -20.92 -3.30
C LYS A 116 -27.94 -22.01 -3.81
N THR A 117 -28.45 -23.23 -3.92
CA THR A 117 -27.74 -24.28 -4.66
C THR A 117 -27.69 -23.90 -6.13
N TRP A 118 -26.77 -24.49 -6.90
CA TRP A 118 -26.67 -24.16 -8.33
C TRP A 118 -27.97 -24.42 -9.10
N SER A 119 -28.64 -25.55 -8.82
CA SER A 119 -29.90 -25.91 -9.47
C SER A 119 -31.02 -24.94 -9.14
N ASP A 120 -31.15 -24.53 -7.87
CA ASP A 120 -32.16 -23.56 -7.44
C ASP A 120 -31.85 -22.16 -7.98
N SER A 121 -30.56 -21.80 -8.08
CA SER A 121 -30.11 -20.54 -8.67
C SER A 121 -30.48 -20.46 -10.15
N ARG A 122 -30.29 -21.55 -10.89
CA ARG A 122 -30.68 -21.63 -12.30
C ARG A 122 -32.19 -21.48 -12.47
N ARG A 123 -32.98 -22.17 -11.65
CA ARG A 123 -34.44 -22.04 -11.66
C ARG A 123 -34.86 -20.59 -11.41
N ASP A 124 -34.24 -19.94 -10.43
CA ASP A 124 -34.52 -18.54 -10.10
C ASP A 124 -34.24 -17.58 -11.28
N CYS A 125 -33.15 -17.80 -12.02
CA CYS A 125 -32.87 -17.07 -13.26
C CYS A 125 -33.93 -17.34 -14.33
N GLN A 126 -34.35 -18.60 -14.50
CA GLN A 126 -35.36 -19.02 -15.48
C GLN A 126 -36.75 -18.44 -15.16
N ASP A 127 -37.14 -18.42 -13.90
CA ASP A 127 -38.38 -17.79 -13.43
C ASP A 127 -38.40 -16.27 -13.73
N LYS A 128 -37.22 -15.66 -13.90
CA LYS A 128 -37.05 -14.25 -14.31
C LYS A 128 -36.86 -14.06 -15.83
N GLY A 129 -37.05 -15.10 -16.63
CA GLY A 129 -36.90 -15.06 -18.09
C GLY A 129 -35.44 -14.99 -18.57
N ALA A 130 -34.50 -15.54 -17.79
CA ALA A 130 -33.06 -15.55 -18.04
C ALA A 130 -32.46 -16.94 -17.81
N ASP A 131 -31.13 -17.09 -17.93
CA ASP A 131 -30.42 -18.29 -17.43
C ASP A 131 -29.20 -17.83 -16.60
N LEU A 132 -28.49 -18.75 -15.95
CA LEU A 132 -27.21 -18.42 -15.33
C LEU A 132 -26.22 -17.96 -16.39
N VAL A 133 -25.40 -16.96 -16.04
CA VAL A 133 -24.47 -16.29 -16.96
C VAL A 133 -23.54 -17.26 -17.69
N MET A 134 -23.40 -17.09 -18.99
CA MET A 134 -22.46 -17.79 -19.85
C MET A 134 -21.36 -16.83 -20.27
N ILE A 135 -20.11 -17.14 -19.94
CA ILE A 135 -19.00 -16.21 -20.15
C ILE A 135 -18.30 -16.57 -21.45
N ASN A 136 -18.44 -15.69 -22.45
CA ASN A 136 -18.00 -15.91 -23.81
C ASN A 136 -16.77 -15.08 -24.21
N SER A 137 -16.37 -14.10 -23.39
CA SER A 137 -15.16 -13.31 -23.62
C SER A 137 -14.43 -12.91 -22.34
N LYS A 138 -13.18 -12.47 -22.49
CA LYS A 138 -12.38 -11.90 -21.40
C LYS A 138 -13.02 -10.64 -20.79
N GLU A 139 -13.61 -9.78 -21.60
CA GLU A 139 -14.27 -8.56 -21.14
C GLU A 139 -15.51 -8.90 -20.31
N GLU A 140 -16.26 -9.92 -20.73
CA GLU A 140 -17.40 -10.43 -19.97
C GLU A 140 -16.96 -11.07 -18.65
N GLN A 141 -15.87 -11.86 -18.66
CA GLN A 141 -15.29 -12.40 -17.43
C GLN A 141 -14.90 -11.29 -16.45
N GLN A 142 -14.28 -10.22 -16.94
CA GLN A 142 -13.91 -9.08 -16.11
C GLN A 142 -15.16 -8.39 -15.52
N PHE A 143 -16.16 -8.12 -16.34
CA PHE A 143 -17.42 -7.55 -15.88
C PHE A 143 -18.11 -8.41 -14.82
N VAL A 144 -18.19 -9.73 -15.04
CA VAL A 144 -18.77 -10.69 -14.09
C VAL A 144 -17.99 -10.71 -12.77
N SER A 145 -16.66 -10.61 -12.83
CA SER A 145 -15.79 -10.51 -11.64
C SER A 145 -16.07 -9.23 -10.83
N GLU A 146 -16.19 -8.09 -11.50
CA GLU A 146 -16.53 -6.80 -10.89
C GLU A 146 -17.94 -6.83 -10.27
N LEU A 147 -18.90 -7.42 -10.98
CA LEU A 147 -20.27 -7.65 -10.50
C LEU A 147 -20.32 -8.62 -9.30
N ASN A 148 -19.30 -9.47 -9.15
CA ASN A 148 -19.16 -10.38 -8.03
C ASN A 148 -18.85 -9.67 -6.70
N MET A 149 -18.35 -8.43 -6.74
CA MET A 149 -18.01 -7.60 -5.58
C MET A 149 -17.12 -8.32 -4.55
N GLY A 150 -16.18 -9.15 -5.01
CA GLY A 150 -15.29 -9.94 -4.15
C GLY A 150 -15.99 -11.09 -3.40
N GLY A 151 -17.18 -11.51 -3.85
CA GLY A 151 -17.88 -12.70 -3.37
C GLY A 151 -17.63 -13.95 -4.21
N GLU A 152 -18.44 -14.99 -3.99
CA GLU A 152 -18.47 -16.18 -4.86
C GLU A 152 -19.86 -16.33 -5.48
N SER A 153 -19.94 -16.63 -6.78
CA SER A 153 -21.24 -16.83 -7.42
C SER A 153 -21.30 -17.88 -8.49
N TRP A 154 -22.44 -18.56 -8.53
CA TRP A 154 -22.75 -19.52 -9.58
C TRP A 154 -22.78 -18.87 -10.96
N ILE A 155 -22.21 -19.60 -11.92
CA ILE A 155 -22.24 -19.32 -13.35
C ILE A 155 -22.91 -20.50 -14.07
N GLY A 156 -23.29 -20.32 -15.33
CA GLY A 156 -24.03 -21.29 -16.14
C GLY A 156 -23.19 -22.47 -16.64
N LEU A 157 -22.16 -22.88 -15.90
CA LEU A 157 -21.24 -23.93 -16.29
C LEU A 157 -21.46 -25.20 -15.45
N GLN A 158 -21.76 -26.30 -16.15
CA GLN A 158 -22.10 -27.59 -15.54
C GLN A 158 -21.20 -28.70 -16.04
N ALA A 159 -20.81 -29.62 -15.16
CA ALA A 159 -20.16 -30.87 -15.56
C ALA A 159 -21.24 -31.86 -16.03
N ILE A 160 -21.13 -32.33 -17.27
CA ILE A 160 -22.08 -33.30 -17.85
C ILE A 160 -21.39 -34.62 -18.15
N LYS A 161 -22.13 -35.71 -17.97
CA LYS A 161 -21.67 -37.07 -18.30
C LYS A 161 -21.94 -37.37 -19.77
N LYS A 162 -20.88 -37.41 -20.58
CA LYS A 162 -20.94 -37.75 -22.00
C LYS A 162 -20.57 -39.21 -22.21
N ARG A 163 -21.38 -39.91 -23.01
CA ARG A 163 -21.10 -41.29 -23.44
C ARG A 163 -20.13 -41.26 -24.62
N ILE A 164 -18.96 -41.88 -24.45
CA ILE A 164 -17.96 -42.05 -25.51
C ILE A 164 -18.14 -43.39 -26.24
N SER A 165 -18.50 -44.45 -25.50
CA SER A 165 -18.79 -45.77 -26.07
C SER A 165 -19.84 -46.51 -25.24
N ARG A 166 -20.15 -47.76 -25.60
CA ARG A 166 -21.19 -48.59 -24.93
C ARG A 166 -21.02 -48.68 -23.41
N PHE A 167 -19.79 -48.62 -22.90
CA PHE A 167 -19.47 -48.71 -21.46
C PHE A 167 -18.51 -47.62 -20.96
N VAL A 168 -18.10 -46.67 -21.81
CA VAL A 168 -17.15 -45.61 -21.44
C VAL A 168 -17.87 -44.26 -21.41
N PHE A 169 -17.76 -43.58 -20.27
CA PHE A 169 -18.28 -42.24 -20.05
C PHE A 169 -17.15 -41.30 -19.64
N LYS A 170 -17.26 -40.04 -20.05
CA LYS A 170 -16.36 -38.97 -19.66
C LYS A 170 -17.18 -37.78 -19.18
N TRP A 171 -16.70 -37.13 -18.13
CA TRP A 171 -17.25 -35.86 -17.68
C TRP A 171 -16.58 -34.72 -18.45
N GLU A 172 -17.39 -33.77 -18.90
CA GLU A 172 -16.92 -32.56 -19.57
C GLU A 172 -17.74 -31.35 -19.11
N TRP A 173 -17.10 -30.19 -19.04
CA TRP A 173 -17.78 -28.93 -18.77
C TRP A 173 -18.54 -28.45 -20.00
N ARG A 174 -19.79 -28.01 -19.79
CA ARG A 174 -20.64 -27.41 -20.81
C ARG A 174 -21.39 -26.22 -20.26
N TRP A 175 -21.60 -25.24 -21.12
CA TRP A 175 -22.56 -24.18 -20.87
C TRP A 175 -23.99 -24.71 -20.94
N MET A 176 -24.93 -23.98 -20.34
CA MET A 176 -26.33 -24.39 -20.26
C MET A 176 -27.03 -24.55 -21.62
N ASN A 177 -26.55 -23.86 -22.65
CA ASN A 177 -27.02 -24.01 -24.03
C ASN A 177 -26.37 -25.20 -24.79
N GLY A 178 -25.52 -26.00 -24.13
CA GLY A 178 -24.81 -27.12 -24.72
C GLY A 178 -23.53 -26.75 -25.47
N SER A 179 -23.21 -25.46 -25.59
CA SER A 179 -22.01 -25.00 -26.30
C SER A 179 -20.73 -25.47 -25.58
N PRO A 180 -19.65 -25.76 -26.35
CA PRO A 180 -18.34 -25.97 -25.76
C PRO A 180 -17.80 -24.70 -25.10
N LEU A 181 -16.86 -24.89 -24.18
CA LEU A 181 -16.00 -23.81 -23.69
C LEU A 181 -15.12 -23.31 -24.84
N GLN A 182 -15.15 -22.01 -25.14
CA GLN A 182 -14.23 -21.36 -26.07
C GLN A 182 -13.04 -20.77 -25.32
N GLU A 183 -13.33 -19.93 -24.32
CA GLU A 183 -12.37 -19.41 -23.36
C GLU A 183 -12.61 -20.03 -21.98
N THR A 184 -11.56 -20.14 -21.18
CA THR A 184 -11.67 -20.67 -19.82
C THR A 184 -10.90 -19.81 -18.83
N PHE A 185 -11.48 -19.62 -17.65
CA PHE A 185 -10.91 -18.78 -16.60
C PHE A 185 -10.74 -19.55 -15.28
N TRP A 186 -10.45 -20.85 -15.37
CA TRP A 186 -10.21 -21.72 -14.20
C TRP A 186 -9.09 -21.19 -13.30
N ALA A 187 -9.27 -21.37 -11.99
CA ALA A 187 -8.14 -21.33 -11.08
C ALA A 187 -7.26 -22.58 -11.32
N PRO A 188 -5.95 -22.51 -11.01
CA PRO A 188 -5.05 -23.64 -11.23
C PRO A 188 -5.55 -24.95 -10.59
N GLY A 189 -5.70 -26.01 -11.40
CA GLY A 189 -6.11 -27.34 -10.94
C GLY A 189 -7.60 -27.49 -10.64
N GLN A 190 -8.46 -26.67 -11.24
CA GLN A 190 -9.92 -26.72 -11.08
C GLN A 190 -10.66 -27.14 -12.37
N GLU A 191 -9.92 -27.31 -13.47
CA GLU A 191 -10.43 -27.57 -14.81
C GLU A 191 -11.02 -28.96 -15.03
N ASP A 192 -10.72 -29.93 -14.16
CA ASP A 192 -11.16 -31.30 -14.29
C ASP A 192 -12.64 -31.45 -13.87
N ALA A 193 -13.47 -31.85 -14.84
CA ALA A 193 -14.86 -32.21 -14.60
C ALA A 193 -14.94 -33.58 -13.91
N SER A 194 -15.65 -33.65 -12.79
CA SER A 194 -15.84 -34.88 -12.02
C SER A 194 -17.31 -34.99 -11.57
N PRO A 195 -17.80 -36.20 -11.23
CA PRO A 195 -19.15 -36.39 -10.72
C PRO A 195 -19.39 -35.73 -9.35
N ASP A 196 -18.31 -35.43 -8.63
CA ASP A 196 -18.38 -34.81 -7.30
C ASP A 196 -18.80 -33.34 -7.41
N TYR A 197 -18.37 -32.66 -8.48
CA TYR A 197 -18.61 -31.23 -8.67
C TYR A 197 -19.38 -30.96 -9.95
N ASN A 198 -20.70 -30.93 -9.81
CA ASN A 198 -21.60 -30.79 -10.96
C ASN A 198 -21.65 -29.37 -11.53
N ALA A 199 -21.12 -28.35 -10.84
CA ALA A 199 -21.23 -26.96 -11.27
C ALA A 199 -20.02 -26.11 -10.85
N ALA A 200 -19.75 -25.06 -11.64
CA ALA A 200 -18.70 -24.10 -11.36
C ALA A 200 -19.24 -22.75 -10.85
N CYS A 201 -18.43 -22.06 -10.07
CA CYS A 201 -18.69 -20.69 -9.63
C CYS A 201 -17.48 -19.79 -9.89
N CYS A 202 -17.72 -18.49 -10.06
CA CYS A 202 -16.69 -17.47 -10.09
C CYS A 202 -16.32 -17.08 -8.65
N ASP A 203 -15.02 -17.13 -8.32
CA ASP A 203 -14.49 -16.82 -7.00
C ASP A 203 -14.21 -15.31 -6.81
N ILE A 204 -13.64 -14.98 -5.65
CA ILE A 204 -13.31 -13.60 -5.26
C ILE A 204 -12.26 -12.95 -6.16
N ASN A 205 -11.46 -13.74 -6.87
CA ASN A 205 -10.39 -13.30 -7.77
C ASN A 205 -10.83 -13.31 -9.24
N GLY A 206 -12.11 -13.58 -9.51
CA GLY A 206 -12.61 -13.70 -10.87
C GLY A 206 -12.14 -14.97 -11.58
N LYS A 207 -11.87 -16.05 -10.84
CA LYS A 207 -11.49 -17.37 -11.38
C LYS A 207 -12.58 -18.39 -11.16
N TRP A 208 -12.70 -19.34 -12.08
CA TRP A 208 -13.66 -20.42 -11.96
C TRP A 208 -13.12 -21.50 -11.03
N ILE A 209 -13.93 -21.88 -10.06
CA ILE A 209 -13.63 -22.94 -9.10
C ILE A 209 -14.81 -23.89 -8.98
N LYS A 210 -14.53 -25.11 -8.54
CA LYS A 210 -15.54 -26.11 -8.18
C LYS A 210 -15.62 -26.24 -6.66
N ARG A 211 -16.71 -25.75 -6.07
CA ARG A 211 -16.89 -25.73 -4.61
C ARG A 211 -18.34 -25.97 -4.22
N TYR A 212 -18.55 -26.84 -3.24
CA TYR A 212 -19.88 -27.10 -2.67
C TYR A 212 -20.45 -25.88 -1.93
N GLY A 213 -21.74 -25.99 -1.59
CA GLY A 213 -22.47 -25.07 -0.73
C GLY A 213 -23.24 -23.99 -1.48
N SER A 214 -24.16 -23.35 -0.77
CA SER A 214 -24.99 -22.29 -1.35
C SER A 214 -24.19 -21.01 -1.59
N LYS A 215 -24.40 -20.39 -2.75
CA LYS A 215 -23.70 -19.16 -3.18
C LYS A 215 -24.71 -18.20 -3.78
N THR A 216 -24.35 -16.93 -3.86
CA THR A 216 -25.07 -16.01 -4.74
C THR A 216 -24.91 -16.46 -6.19
N PHE A 217 -25.67 -15.88 -7.10
CA PHE A 217 -25.69 -16.30 -8.49
C PHE A 217 -25.86 -15.11 -9.43
N ILE A 218 -25.42 -15.29 -10.67
CA ILE A 218 -25.51 -14.25 -11.70
C ILE A 218 -26.33 -14.80 -12.86
N CYS A 219 -27.41 -14.10 -13.19
CA CYS A 219 -28.26 -14.40 -14.33
C CYS A 219 -27.90 -13.50 -15.52
N GLU A 220 -28.21 -13.94 -16.73
CA GLU A 220 -27.99 -13.25 -18.00
C GLU A 220 -29.20 -13.46 -18.94
N LYS A 221 -29.62 -12.40 -19.63
CA LYS A 221 -30.67 -12.40 -20.66
C LYS A 221 -30.29 -11.54 -21.87
#